data_AF-A0A0E2BII3-F1
#
_entry.id   AF-A0A0E2BII3-F1
#
_cell.length_a   1.000
_cell.length_b   1.000
_cell.length_c   1.000
_cell.angle_alpha   90.00
_cell.angle_beta   90.00
_cell.angle_gamma   90.00
#
_symmetry.space_group_name_H-M   'P 1'
#
loop_
_entity.id
_entity.type
_entity.pdbx_description
1 polymer ?
#
loop_
_entity_poly.entity_id
_entity_poly.type
_entity_poly.pdbx_seq_one_letter_code
_entity_poly.pdbx_strand_id
1 'polypeptide(L)' 'NHCYENAVAERVNKTLKFEFGLRYTFDSFKEAQSVIQQAVFLYNNVRLHQHLGFFTPEFVHQAS' A
#
# COMPACT_ATOMS: atom_id res chain seq x y z
N ASN A 1 -1.58 -10.97 17.96
CA ASN A 1 -2.66 -11.94 17.61
C ASN A 1 -2.40 -12.31 16.16
N HIS A 2 -1.53 -13.30 15.91
CA HIS A 2 -0.75 -13.43 14.67
C HIS A 2 -1.61 -13.51 13.39
N CYS A 3 -2.79 -14.14 13.46
CA CYS A 3 -3.70 -14.23 12.31
C CYS A 3 -4.30 -12.88 11.90
N TYR A 4 -4.55 -11.97 12.86
CA TYR A 4 -5.15 -10.67 12.57
C TYR A 4 -4.15 -9.74 11.86
N GLU A 5 -2.92 -9.69 12.36
CA GLU A 5 -1.82 -8.93 11.75
C GLU A 5 -1.52 -9.44 10.33
N ASN A 6 -1.52 -10.77 10.13
CA ASN A 6 -1.38 -11.37 8.81
C ASN A 6 -2.54 -10.98 7.87
N ALA A 7 -3.78 -11.05 8.32
CA ALA A 7 -4.93 -10.71 7.49
C ALA A 7 -4.90 -9.24 7.04
N VAL A 8 -4.45 -8.33 7.92
CA VAL A 8 -4.24 -6.92 7.56
C VAL A 8 -3.12 -6.78 6.52
N ALA A 9 -1.99 -7.44 6.75
CA ALA A 9 -0.86 -7.42 5.81
C ALA A 9 -1.24 -7.99 4.44
N GLU A 10 -1.99 -9.09 4.38
CA GLU A 10 -2.47 -9.69 3.14
C GLU A 10 -3.36 -8.73 2.34
N ARG A 11 -4.26 -8.00 3.01
CA ARG A 11 -5.12 -7.01 2.36
C ARG A 11 -4.31 -5.88 1.74
N VAL A 12 -3.31 -5.38 2.47
CA VAL A 12 -2.39 -4.33 1.98
C VAL A 12 -1.58 -4.88 0.79
N ASN A 13 -0.97 -6.05 0.93
CA ASN A 13 -0.17 -6.68 -0.12
C ASN A 13 -0.99 -6.96 -1.39
N LYS A 14 -2.24 -7.39 -1.26
CA LYS A 14 -3.15 -7.56 -2.40
C LYS A 14 -3.40 -6.23 -3.10
N THR A 15 -3.65 -5.16 -2.34
CA THR A 15 -3.84 -3.82 -2.92
C THR A 15 -2.60 -3.38 -3.69
N LEU A 16 -1.41 -3.42 -3.06
CA LEU A 16 -0.14 -3.04 -3.67
C LEU A 16 0.19 -3.87 -4.93
N LYS A 17 -0.07 -5.19 -4.88
CA LYS A 17 0.18 -6.08 -6.01
C LYS A 17 -0.72 -5.79 -7.21
N PHE A 18 -2.02 -5.61 -6.99
CA PHE A 18 -2.98 -5.54 -8.08
C PHE A 18 -3.29 -4.11 -8.56
N GLU A 19 -3.24 -3.11 -7.68
CA GLU A 19 -3.57 -1.72 -8.02
C GLU A 19 -2.33 -0.89 -8.38
N PHE A 20 -1.13 -1.25 -7.89
CA PHE A 20 0.08 -0.44 -8.00
C PHE A 20 1.21 -1.09 -8.82
N GLY A 21 0.88 -2.03 -9.69
CA GLY A 21 1.84 -2.60 -10.64
C GLY A 21 2.88 -3.56 -10.04
N LEU A 22 2.85 -3.84 -8.73
CA LEU A 22 3.79 -4.79 -8.11
C LEU A 22 3.51 -6.27 -8.45
N ARG A 23 2.54 -6.54 -9.31
CA ARG A 23 2.31 -7.89 -9.87
C ARG A 23 3.32 -8.26 -10.96
N TYR A 24 3.94 -7.28 -11.60
CA TYR A 24 4.86 -7.52 -12.71
C TYR A 24 6.26 -7.90 -12.21
N THR A 25 7.04 -8.51 -13.11
CA THR A 25 8.47 -8.73 -12.91
C THR A 25 9.22 -7.45 -13.21
N PHE A 26 10.34 -7.26 -12.52
CA PHE A 26 11.24 -6.12 -12.71
C PHE A 26 12.57 -6.61 -13.24
N ASP A 27 13.21 -5.81 -14.10
CA ASP A 27 14.47 -6.17 -14.73
C ASP A 27 15.66 -6.03 -13.77
N SER A 28 15.49 -5.23 -12.70
CA SER A 28 16.49 -5.08 -11.66
C SER A 28 15.89 -4.86 -10.28
N PHE A 29 16.68 -5.19 -9.24
CA PHE A 29 16.34 -4.88 -7.85
C PHE A 29 16.13 -3.38 -7.64
N LYS A 30 16.92 -2.52 -8.30
CA LYS A 30 16.81 -1.06 -8.19
C LYS A 30 15.46 -0.56 -8.74
N GLU A 31 15.03 -1.11 -9.86
CA GLU A 31 13.72 -0.80 -10.44
C GLU A 31 12.60 -1.24 -9.48
N ALA A 32 12.64 -2.50 -9.01
CA ALA A 32 11.67 -3.01 -8.06
C ALA A 32 11.58 -2.13 -6.81
N GLN A 33 12.72 -1.71 -6.26
CA GLN A 33 12.77 -0.82 -5.09
C GLN A 33 12.11 0.53 -5.37
N SER A 34 12.36 1.13 -6.55
CA SER A 34 11.74 2.41 -6.92
C SER A 34 10.22 2.29 -7.07
N VAL A 35 9.74 1.23 -7.73
CA VAL A 35 8.30 1.02 -7.91
C VAL A 35 7.62 0.72 -6.57
N ILE A 36 8.26 -0.05 -5.69
CA ILE A 36 7.75 -0.31 -4.32
C ILE A 36 7.64 1.01 -3.54
N GLN A 37 8.65 1.87 -3.58
CA GLN A 37 8.60 3.17 -2.90
C GLN A 37 7.45 4.05 -3.42
N GLN A 38 7.25 4.07 -4.74
CA GLN A 38 6.14 4.80 -5.35
C GLN A 38 4.78 4.21 -4.95
N ALA A 39 4.64 2.88 -4.96
CA ALA A 39 3.41 2.20 -4.57
C ALA A 39 3.03 2.50 -3.11
N VAL A 40 4.01 2.45 -2.19
CA VAL A 40 3.81 2.80 -0.78
C VAL A 40 3.41 4.25 -0.62
N PHE A 41 4.08 5.17 -1.33
CA PHE A 41 3.74 6.59 -1.31
C PHE A 41 2.29 6.82 -1.76
N LEU A 42 1.91 6.25 -2.90
CA LEU A 42 0.56 6.40 -3.46
C LEU A 42 -0.52 5.81 -2.55
N TYR A 43 -0.26 4.64 -1.97
CA TYR A 43 -1.20 4.02 -1.02
C TYR A 43 -1.42 4.91 0.21
N ASN A 44 -0.35 5.46 0.79
CA ASN A 44 -0.46 6.25 2.03
C ASN A 44 -0.97 7.68 1.81
N ASN A 45 -0.62 8.30 0.68
CA ASN A 45 -0.81 9.75 0.49
C ASN A 45 -1.83 10.12 -0.58
N VAL A 46 -2.20 9.21 -1.48
CA VAL A 46 -3.04 9.52 -2.64
C VAL A 46 -4.32 8.69 -2.67
N ARG A 47 -4.23 7.40 -2.33
CA ARG A 47 -5.38 6.49 -2.34
C ARG A 47 -6.39 6.93 -1.27
N LEU A 48 -7.65 7.10 -1.67
CA LEU A 48 -8.76 7.35 -0.74
C LEU A 48 -9.33 6.02 -0.25
N HIS A 49 -9.55 5.91 1.05
CA HIS A 49 -10.06 4.69 1.67
C HIS A 49 -11.48 4.91 2.18
N GLN A 50 -12.45 4.16 1.64
CA GLN A 50 -13.86 4.27 2.05
C GLN A 50 -14.05 4.06 3.55
N HIS A 51 -13.36 3.07 4.15
CA HIS A 51 -13.42 2.82 5.59
C HIS A 51 -12.80 3.92 6.44
N LEU A 52 -11.98 4.78 5.84
CA LEU A 52 -11.42 5.98 6.46
C LEU A 52 -12.26 7.23 6.11
N GLY A 53 -13.51 7.10 5.68
CA GLY A 53 -14.34 8.24 5.30
C GLY A 53 -13.86 8.97 4.05
N PHE A 54 -13.25 8.24 3.10
CA PHE A 54 -12.58 8.79 1.92
C PHE A 54 -11.37 9.68 2.22
N PHE A 55 -10.71 9.46 3.36
CA PHE A 55 -9.39 10.03 3.63
C PHE A 55 -8.25 9.08 3.25
N THR A 56 -7.04 9.63 3.18
CA THR A 56 -5.81 8.87 2.98
C THR A 56 -5.32 8.32 4.31
N PRO A 57 -4.58 7.19 4.32
CA PRO A 57 -3.98 6.66 5.54
C PRO A 57 -3.13 7.69 6.28
N GLU A 58 -2.31 8.45 5.55
CA GLU A 58 -1.45 9.49 6.13
C GLU A 58 -2.27 10.60 6.79
N PHE A 59 -3.35 11.06 6.15
CA PHE A 59 -4.22 12.09 6.73
C PHE A 59 -4.80 11.66 8.08
N VAL A 60 -5.31 10.43 8.16
CA VAL A 60 -5.87 9.90 9.42
C VAL A 60 -4.79 9.72 10.47
N HIS A 61 -3.60 9.27 10.07
CA HIS A 61 -2.47 9.10 10.99
C HIS A 61 -2.01 10.43 11.61
N GLN A 62 -1.94 11.49 10.81
CA GLN A 62 -1.56 12.84 11.27
C GLN A 62 -2.64 13.53 12.12
N ALA A 63 -3.91 13.16 11.93
CA ALA A 63 -5.04 13.69 12.71
C ALA A 63 -5.27 12.95 14.04
N SER A 64 -4.48 11.91 14.34
CA SER A 64 -4.60 11.05 15.53
C SER A 64 -3.67 11.49 16.67
#